data_AF-A0A8J2JM93-F1
#
_entry.id   AF-A0A8J2JM93-F1
#
_cell.length_a   1.000
_cell.length_b   1.000
_cell.length_c   1.000
_cell.angle_alpha   90.00
_cell.angle_beta   90.00
_cell.angle_gamma   90.00
#
_symmetry.space_group_name_H-M   'P 1'
#
loop_
_entity.id
_entity.type
_entity.pdbx_description
1 polymer ?
#
loop_
_entity_poly.entity_id
_entity_poly.type
_entity_poly.pdbx_seq_one_letter_code
_entity_poly.pdbx_strand_id
1 'polypeptide(L)' 'MASQTKGLFQRAIALSGSAVAPWGFTPPEVVHAKSKQIAEFFQCPTDSPALLTKCLQEVPVSELLSMLKDDMV' A
#
# COMPACT_ATOMS: atom_id res chain seq x y z
N MET A 1 -10.55 -13.34 -2.30
CA MET A 1 -11.55 -12.90 -1.29
C MET A 1 -11.10 -13.43 0.07
N ALA A 2 -11.06 -12.60 1.12
CA ALA A 2 -10.49 -13.00 2.41
C ALA A 2 -11.38 -14.02 3.14
N SER A 3 -10.83 -15.16 3.55
CA SER A 3 -11.57 -16.21 4.27
C SER A 3 -12.04 -15.74 5.65
N GLN A 4 -11.23 -14.91 6.32
CA GLN A 4 -11.48 -14.44 7.69
C GLN A 4 -12.68 -13.51 7.82
N THR A 5 -13.16 -12.91 6.73
CA THR A 5 -14.32 -12.02 6.75
C THR A 5 -15.65 -12.74 6.48
N LYS A 6 -15.60 -14.04 6.14
CA LYS A 6 -16.79 -14.84 5.84
C LYS A 6 -17.64 -15.01 7.10
N GLY A 7 -18.93 -14.68 6.99
CA GLY A 7 -19.89 -14.81 8.09
C GLY A 7 -20.01 -13.58 8.99
N LEU A 8 -19.21 -12.52 8.77
CA LEU A 8 -19.31 -11.27 9.53
C LEU A 8 -20.44 -10.34 9.04
N PHE A 9 -21.02 -10.61 7.87
CA PHE A 9 -22.13 -9.86 7.29
C PHE A 9 -23.07 -10.79 6.52
N GLN A 10 -24.35 -10.44 6.48
CA GLN A 10 -25.37 -11.23 5.80
C GLN A 10 -25.46 -10.93 4.30
N ARG A 11 -25.24 -9.67 3.91
CA ARG A 11 -25.35 -9.17 2.52
C ARG A 11 -24.40 -7.99 2.30
N ALA A 12 -24.09 -7.68 1.06
CA ALA A 12 -23.34 -6.49 0.65
C ALA A 12 -23.93 -5.90 -0.65
N ILE A 13 -23.79 -4.59 -0.85
CA ILE A 13 -24.14 -3.89 -2.09
C ILE A 13 -22.88 -3.20 -2.58
N ALA A 14 -22.51 -3.42 -3.84
CA ALA A 14 -21.40 -2.73 -4.49
C ALA A 14 -21.94 -1.72 -5.51
N LEU A 15 -21.66 -0.43 -5.29
CA LEU A 15 -22.10 0.67 -6.17
C LEU A 15 -20.88 1.26 -6.87
N SER A 16 -20.90 1.22 -8.21
CA SER A 16 -19.84 1.80 -9.06
C SER A 16 -18.40 1.35 -8.73
N GLY A 17 -18.23 0.14 -8.17
CA GLY A 17 -16.95 -0.42 -7.78
C GLY A 17 -16.99 -1.93 -7.65
N SER A 18 -15.85 -2.59 -7.82
CA SER A 18 -15.71 -4.05 -7.73
C SER A 18 -14.33 -4.44 -7.22
N ALA A 19 -14.24 -5.57 -6.51
CA ALA A 19 -12.98 -6.12 -5.98
C ALA A 19 -11.98 -6.55 -7.08
N VAL A 20 -12.46 -6.73 -8.32
CA VAL A 20 -11.64 -7.09 -9.48
C VAL A 20 -11.40 -5.92 -10.44
N ALA A 21 -11.75 -4.69 -10.02
CA ALA A 21 -11.40 -3.52 -10.80
C ALA A 21 -9.86 -3.43 -10.95
N PRO A 22 -9.31 -2.99 -12.10
CA PRO A 22 -7.85 -2.94 -12.32
C PRO A 22 -7.07 -2.10 -11.30
N TRP A 23 -7.71 -1.10 -10.70
CA TRP A 23 -7.15 -0.25 -9.65
C TRP A 23 -7.44 -0.75 -8.23
N GLY A 24 -8.26 -1.79 -8.07
CA GLY A 24 -8.67 -2.35 -6.78
C GLY A 24 -7.72 -3.41 -6.23
N PHE A 25 -6.76 -3.89 -7.03
CA PHE A 25 -5.73 -4.85 -6.62
C PHE A 25 -4.42 -4.59 -7.36
N THR A 26 -3.32 -4.63 -6.63
CA THR A 26 -1.96 -4.54 -7.18
C THR A 26 -1.22 -5.82 -6.87
N PRO A 27 -0.59 -6.47 -7.87
CA PRO A 27 0.19 -7.68 -7.64
C PRO A 27 1.36 -7.49 -6.64
N PRO A 28 1.70 -8.50 -5.84
CA PRO A 28 2.74 -8.39 -4.81
C PRO A 28 4.10 -7.92 -5.34
N GLU A 29 4.50 -8.35 -6.54
CA GLU A 29 5.76 -7.95 -7.17
C GLU A 29 5.83 -6.45 -7.46
N VAL A 30 4.71 -5.85 -7.91
CA VAL A 30 4.61 -4.42 -8.17
C VAL A 30 4.62 -3.65 -6.85
N VAL A 31 3.90 -4.14 -5.84
CA VAL A 31 3.89 -3.54 -4.49
C VAL A 31 5.30 -3.55 -3.90
N HIS A 32 6.02 -4.67 -3.96
CA HIS A 32 7.37 -4.78 -3.44
C HIS A 32 8.35 -3.82 -4.12
N ALA A 33 8.27 -3.68 -5.45
CA ALA A 33 9.09 -2.73 -6.19
C ALA A 33 8.79 -1.28 -5.76
N LYS A 34 7.51 -0.90 -5.66
CA LYS A 34 7.09 0.43 -5.20
C LYS A 34 7.51 0.70 -3.75
N SER A 35 7.38 -0.29 -2.86
CA SER A 35 7.83 -0.16 -1.46
C SER A 35 9.33 0.10 -1.36
N LYS A 36 10.15 -0.48 -2.24
CA LYS A 36 11.58 -0.17 -2.31
C LYS A 36 11.85 1.24 -2.81
N GLN A 37 11.14 1.71 -3.84
CA GLN A 37 11.26 3.09 -4.32
C GLN A 37 10.91 4.12 -3.25
N ILE A 38 9.83 3.87 -2.48
CA ILE A 38 9.46 4.70 -1.32
C ILE A 38 10.60 4.72 -0.30
N ALA A 39 11.13 3.54 0.05
CA ALA A 39 12.22 3.43 1.01
C ALA A 39 13.48 4.15 0.54
N GLU A 40 13.86 4.03 -0.73
CA GLU A 40 15.01 4.74 -1.32
C GLU A 40 14.83 6.26 -1.27
N PHE A 41 13.62 6.77 -1.53
CA PHE A 41 13.30 8.20 -1.44
C PHE A 41 13.52 8.76 -0.03
N PHE A 42 13.10 8.03 1.01
CA PHE A 42 13.31 8.40 2.41
C PHE A 42 14.64 7.89 2.99
N GLN A 43 15.55 7.38 2.14
CA GLN A 43 16.85 6.83 2.55
C GLN A 43 16.76 5.71 3.59
N CYS A 44 15.66 4.96 3.58
CA CYS A 44 15.43 3.81 4.42
C CYS A 44 16.14 2.55 3.88
N PRO A 45 16.59 1.63 4.76
CA PRO A 45 17.20 0.38 4.35
C PRO A 45 16.24 -0.50 3.54
N THR A 46 16.69 -1.07 2.42
CA THR A 46 15.89 -1.96 1.56
C THR A 46 16.23 -3.45 1.71
N ASP A 47 17.26 -3.77 2.50
CA ASP A 47 17.78 -5.15 2.68
C ASP A 47 16.87 -6.03 3.54
N SER A 48 16.12 -5.42 4.46
CA SER A 48 15.26 -6.13 5.41
C SER A 48 13.88 -5.51 5.46
N PRO A 49 12.80 -6.26 5.19
CA PRO A 49 11.43 -5.76 5.30
C PRO A 49 11.10 -5.19 6.68
N ALA A 50 11.66 -5.77 7.74
CA ALA A 50 11.44 -5.31 9.10
C ALA A 50 12.12 -3.97 9.39
N LEU A 51 13.35 -3.77 8.88
CA LEU A 51 14.07 -2.50 9.05
C LEU A 51 13.47 -1.40 8.18
N LEU A 52 13.11 -1.73 6.93
CA LEU A 52 12.39 -0.84 6.02
C LEU A 52 11.12 -0.31 6.69
N THR A 53 10.30 -1.23 7.22
CA THR A 53 9.01 -0.88 7.85
C THR A 53 9.21 -0.01 9.08
N LYS A 54 10.18 -0.32 9.94
CA LYS A 54 10.50 0.50 11.11
C LYS A 54 10.94 1.91 10.72
N CYS A 55 11.82 2.03 9.72
CA CYS A 55 12.28 3.32 9.25
C CYS A 55 11.12 4.17 8.70
N LEU A 56 10.26 3.61 7.84
CA LEU A 56 9.11 4.35 7.31
C LEU A 56 8.08 4.74 8.38
N GLN A 57 7.98 3.99 9.49
CA GLN A 57 7.13 4.35 10.63
C GLN A 57 7.67 5.55 11.44
N GLU A 58 8.96 5.85 11.34
CA GLU A 58 9.60 7.00 11.99
C GLU A 58 9.52 8.28 11.13
N VAL A 59 9.25 8.16 9.83
CA VAL A 59 9.08 9.30 8.92
C VAL A 59 7.80 10.07 9.27
N PRO A 60 7.85 11.40 9.43
CA PRO A 60 6.66 12.21 9.66
C PRO A 60 5.64 12.05 8.53
N VAL A 61 4.36 11.94 8.89
CA VAL A 61 3.26 11.77 7.90
C VAL A 61 3.25 12.88 6.84
N SER A 62 3.55 14.13 7.22
CA SER A 62 3.64 15.24 6.27
C SER A 62 4.68 15.03 5.17
N GLU A 63 5.79 14.38 5.51
CA GLU A 63 6.87 14.05 4.57
C GLU A 63 6.49 12.83 3.74
N LEU A 64 5.89 11.79 4.34
CA LEU A 64 5.37 10.63 3.59
C LEU A 64 4.39 11.05 2.48
N LEU A 65 3.53 12.02 2.76
CA LEU A 65 2.57 12.55 1.79
C LEU A 65 3.22 13.39 0.67
N SER A 66 4.45 13.85 0.84
CA SER A 66 5.14 14.62 -0.21
C SER A 66 5.38 13.76 -1.45
N MET A 67 5.65 12.47 -1.27
CA MET A 67 5.85 11.53 -2.38
C MET A 67 4.58 11.30 -3.20
N LEU A 68 3.40 11.41 -2.58
CA LEU A 68 2.10 11.24 -3.27
C LEU A 68 1.73 12.43 -4.15
N LYS A 69 2.32 13.61 -3.93
CA LYS A 69 2.04 14.78 -4.76
C LYS A 69 2.65 14.67 -6.16
N ASP A 70 3.76 13.93 -6.31
CA ASP A 70 4.41 13.72 -7.61
C ASP A 70 3.63 12.77 -8.52
N ASP A 71 2.82 11.85 -7.97
CA ASP A 71 1.97 10.94 -8.75
C ASP A 71 0.65 11.60 -9.25
N MET A 72 0.39 12.87 -8.91
CA MET A 72 -0.80 13.65 -9.34
C MET A 72 -0.52 14.63 -10.49
N VAL A 73 0.56 14.43 -11.25
CA VAL A 73 0.84 15.12 -12.53
C VAL A 73 0.72 14.13 -13.70
#